data_AF-A0A9Q9VTW7-F1
#
_entry.id   AF-A0A9Q9VTW7-F1
#
_cell.length_a   1.000
_cell.length_b   1.000
_cell.length_c   1.000
_cell.angle_alpha   90.00
_cell.angle_beta   90.00
_cell.angle_gamma   90.00
#
_symmetry.space_group_name_H-M   'P 1'
#
loop_
_entity.id
_entity.type
_entity.pdbx_description
1 polymer ?
#
loop_
_entity_poly.entity_id
_entity_poly.type
_entity_poly.pdbx_seq_one_letter_code
_entity_poly.pdbx_strand_id
1 'polypeptide(L)'
;MWCRLGLSQTSATAHYQNLKIIFRAETMRASSLCLVFGLVLLMARTSEAQPAAVPKCCCFNFIDFQIPTYKIVSAEKTSSHCPSPGIVVTTPRTEFCVDPAEVWIKSFMEKQLKQ
;
A
#
# COMPACT_ATOMS: atom_id res chain seq x y z
N MET A 1 2.50 58.42 -60.08
CA MET A 1 1.34 59.27 -59.72
C MET A 1 0.67 58.70 -58.47
N TRP A 2 0.77 59.47 -57.38
CA TRP A 2 -0.18 59.62 -56.25
C TRP A 2 -0.57 58.42 -55.35
N CYS A 3 0.10 58.42 -54.20
CA CYS A 3 -0.33 58.17 -52.81
C CYS A 3 -1.73 57.62 -52.48
N ARG A 4 -1.74 56.67 -51.53
CA ARG A 4 -2.73 56.59 -50.44
C ARG A 4 -2.01 56.58 -49.09
N LEU A 5 -2.47 57.42 -48.16
CA LEU A 5 -2.05 57.46 -46.76
C LEU A 5 -2.54 56.23 -45.99
N GLY A 6 -1.67 55.72 -45.10
CA GLY A 6 -2.05 55.37 -43.72
C GLY A 6 -2.53 53.95 -43.45
N LEU A 7 -1.68 53.14 -42.81
CA LEU A 7 -1.98 52.59 -41.48
C LEU A 7 -0.64 52.33 -40.78
N SER A 8 -0.25 53.24 -39.90
CA SER A 8 0.86 53.08 -38.97
C SER A 8 0.55 51.88 -38.06
N GLN A 9 1.35 50.81 -38.15
CA GLN A 9 1.35 49.78 -37.12
C GLN A 9 1.92 50.42 -35.83
N THR A 10 1.07 50.59 -34.83
CA THR A 10 1.43 51.22 -33.56
C THR A 10 2.33 50.29 -32.74
N SER A 11 3.30 50.84 -32.01
CA SER A 11 4.17 50.15 -31.04
C SER A 11 3.41 49.31 -29.99
N ALA A 12 2.13 49.61 -29.79
CA ALA A 12 1.21 48.88 -28.93
C ALA A 12 0.90 47.44 -29.42
N THR A 13 0.93 47.18 -30.74
CA THR A 13 0.68 45.82 -31.27
C THR A 13 1.86 44.88 -31.04
N ALA A 14 3.09 45.37 -31.17
CA ALA A 14 4.30 44.60 -30.87
C ALA A 14 4.41 44.26 -29.37
N HIS A 15 4.08 45.20 -28.49
CA HIS A 15 4.06 44.99 -27.05
C HIS A 15 2.96 43.99 -26.62
N TYR A 16 1.76 44.08 -27.22
CA TYR A 16 0.66 43.14 -26.97
C TYR A 16 0.98 41.71 -27.43
N GLN A 17 1.63 41.55 -28.60
CA GLN A 17 2.05 40.22 -29.08
C GLN A 17 3.15 39.62 -28.20
N ASN A 18 4.11 40.43 -27.73
CA ASN A 18 5.17 39.97 -26.83
C ASN A 18 4.60 39.55 -25.46
N LEU A 19 3.71 40.35 -24.87
CA LEU A 19 2.96 39.96 -23.65
C LEU A 19 2.16 38.67 -23.86
N LYS A 20 1.55 38.46 -25.03
CA LYS A 20 0.77 37.24 -25.33
C LYS A 20 1.65 35.99 -25.45
N ILE A 21 2.88 36.13 -25.91
CA ILE A 21 3.88 35.05 -25.97
C ILE A 21 4.42 34.74 -24.56
N ILE A 22 4.74 35.78 -23.78
CA ILE A 22 5.16 35.63 -22.38
C ILE A 22 4.02 34.98 -21.59
N PHE A 23 2.79 35.46 -21.71
CA PHE A 23 1.63 34.88 -21.04
C PHE A 23 1.40 33.41 -21.46
N ARG A 24 1.57 33.08 -22.74
CA ARG A 24 1.54 31.68 -23.22
C ARG A 24 2.68 30.83 -22.63
N ALA A 25 3.89 31.37 -22.50
CA ALA A 25 5.03 30.68 -21.90
C ALA A 25 4.84 30.47 -20.39
N GLU A 26 4.32 31.47 -19.68
CA GLU A 26 3.98 31.38 -18.25
C GLU A 26 2.84 30.37 -18.01
N THR A 27 1.82 30.33 -18.89
CA THR A 27 0.75 29.31 -18.81
C THR A 27 1.24 27.90 -19.11
N MET A 28 2.22 27.74 -20.01
CA MET A 28 2.85 26.44 -20.27
C MET A 28 3.69 25.97 -19.09
N ARG A 29 4.37 26.89 -18.40
CA ARG A 29 5.19 26.61 -17.23
C ARG A 29 4.33 26.25 -16.01
N ALA A 30 3.23 26.98 -15.79
CA ALA A 30 2.24 26.66 -14.77
C ALA A 30 1.56 25.31 -15.05
N SER A 31 1.18 25.03 -16.31
CA SER A 31 0.60 23.74 -16.71
C SER A 31 1.57 22.58 -16.47
N SER A 32 2.84 22.74 -16.85
CA SER A 32 3.88 21.73 -16.61
C SER A 32 4.11 21.48 -15.12
N LEU A 33 4.18 22.53 -14.30
CA LEU A 33 4.31 22.40 -12.84
C LEU A 33 3.11 21.67 -12.22
N CYS A 34 1.89 22.00 -12.65
CA CYS A 34 0.67 21.33 -12.19
C CYS A 34 0.65 19.85 -12.58
N LEU A 35 1.07 19.50 -13.80
CA LEU A 35 1.17 18.11 -14.25
C LEU A 35 2.20 17.33 -13.44
N VAL A 36 3.39 17.90 -13.21
CA VAL A 36 4.44 17.25 -12.40
C VAL A 36 3.98 17.06 -10.95
N PHE A 37 3.36 18.09 -10.35
CA PHE A 37 2.86 17.99 -8.98
C PHE A 37 1.73 16.96 -8.86
N GLY A 38 0.82 16.92 -9.84
CA GLY A 38 -0.23 15.90 -9.93
C GLY A 38 0.33 14.48 -10.06
N LEU A 39 1.35 14.28 -10.90
CA LEU A 39 2.04 12.99 -11.04
C LEU A 39 2.74 12.58 -9.73
N VAL A 40 3.45 13.49 -9.06
CA VAL A 40 4.10 13.20 -7.76
C VAL A 40 3.08 12.81 -6.70
N LEU A 41 1.94 13.52 -6.63
CA LEU A 41 0.86 13.19 -5.70
C LEU A 41 0.22 11.82 -6.03
N LEU A 42 0.06 11.48 -7.31
CA LEU A 42 -0.44 10.16 -7.72
C LEU A 42 0.52 9.03 -7.31
N MET A 43 1.83 9.21 -7.50
CA MET A 43 2.83 8.21 -7.10
C MET A 43 2.93 8.06 -5.56
N ALA A 44 2.75 9.16 -4.82
CA ALA A 44 2.66 9.12 -3.36
C ALA A 44 1.40 8.36 -2.89
N ARG A 45 0.27 8.52 -3.59
CA ARG A 45 -0.99 7.81 -3.28
C ARG A 45 -0.99 6.33 -3.68
N THR A 46 -0.13 5.90 -4.60
CA THR A 46 0.02 4.47 -4.92
C THR A 46 0.99 3.76 -3.99
N SER A 47 1.64 4.48 -3.08
CA SER A 47 2.49 3.94 -2.02
C SER A 47 1.72 3.61 -0.74
N GLU A 48 0.40 3.48 -0.83
CA GLU A 48 -0.37 2.73 0.15
C GLU A 48 -0.03 1.25 -0.07
N ALA A 49 1.15 0.83 0.39
CA ALA A 49 1.34 -0.52 0.85
C ALA A 49 0.39 -0.68 2.03
N GLN A 50 -0.89 -0.94 1.73
CA GLN A 50 -1.78 -1.57 2.68
C GLN A 50 -0.95 -2.73 3.23
N PRO A 51 -0.72 -2.83 4.54
CA PRO A 51 -0.28 -4.07 5.11
C PRO A 51 -1.45 -5.01 4.85
N ALA A 52 -1.45 -5.65 3.68
CA ALA A 52 -2.34 -6.74 3.33
C ALA A 52 -2.27 -7.66 4.53
N ALA A 53 -3.40 -7.86 5.21
CA ALA A 53 -3.51 -8.58 6.45
C ALA A 53 -2.51 -9.75 6.49
N VAL A 54 -1.34 -9.53 7.08
CA VAL A 54 -0.38 -10.60 7.30
C VAL A 54 -0.91 -11.25 8.57
N PRO A 55 -1.39 -12.50 8.48
CA PRO A 55 -0.47 -13.56 8.12
C PRO A 55 -1.06 -14.71 7.29
N LYS A 56 -0.39 -15.07 6.19
CA LYS A 56 -0.23 -16.50 5.89
C LYS A 56 0.87 -17.03 6.83
N CYS A 57 0.57 -17.15 8.13
CA CYS A 57 1.47 -17.75 9.09
C CYS A 57 1.48 -19.25 8.79
N CYS A 58 2.45 -19.66 7.98
CA CYS A 58 2.75 -21.06 7.79
C CYS A 58 3.77 -21.49 8.83
N CYS A 59 3.55 -22.65 9.41
CA CYS A 59 4.49 -23.26 10.33
C CYS A 59 5.57 -24.00 9.55
N PHE A 60 6.81 -23.64 9.81
CA PHE A 60 8.00 -24.32 9.27
C PHE A 60 8.86 -24.96 10.37
N ASN A 61 8.73 -24.46 11.60
CA ASN A 61 9.42 -24.97 12.78
C ASN A 61 8.38 -25.35 13.81
N PHE A 62 8.50 -26.53 14.40
CA PHE A 62 7.60 -27.04 15.41
C PHE A 62 8.33 -27.13 16.76
N ILE A 63 7.60 -26.89 17.83
CA ILE A 63 8.13 -27.09 19.18
C ILE A 63 7.94 -28.55 19.62
N ASP A 64 8.92 -29.08 20.34
CA ASP A 64 8.86 -30.44 20.89
C ASP A 64 8.32 -30.50 22.33
N PHE A 65 8.08 -29.34 22.96
CA PHE A 65 7.60 -29.25 24.34
C PHE A 65 6.10 -28.94 24.39
N GLN A 66 5.44 -29.46 25.44
CA GLN A 66 4.03 -29.19 25.68
C GLN A 66 3.83 -27.79 26.30
N ILE A 67 2.94 -27.00 25.70
CA ILE A 67 2.51 -25.72 26.28
C ILE A 67 1.43 -25.99 27.34
N PRO A 68 1.60 -25.52 28.58
CA PRO A 68 0.56 -25.65 29.59
C PRO A 68 -0.72 -24.92 29.18
N THR A 69 -1.86 -25.59 29.28
CA THR A 69 -3.16 -25.09 28.80
C THR A 69 -3.56 -23.73 29.36
N TYR A 70 -3.21 -23.43 30.62
CA TYR A 70 -3.49 -22.15 31.26
C TYR A 70 -2.73 -20.95 30.66
N LYS A 71 -1.70 -21.20 29.83
CA LYS A 71 -0.95 -20.16 29.10
C LYS A 71 -1.39 -20.00 27.66
N ILE A 72 -2.34 -20.81 27.18
CA ILE A 72 -2.82 -20.75 25.81
C ILE A 72 -3.95 -19.73 25.75
N VAL A 73 -3.77 -18.68 24.94
CA VAL A 73 -4.79 -17.66 24.69
C VAL A 73 -5.68 -18.10 23.53
N SER A 74 -5.07 -18.57 22.45
CA SER A 74 -5.76 -19.14 21.30
C SER A 74 -4.93 -20.25 20.67
N ALA A 75 -5.60 -21.17 19.98
CA ALA A 75 -4.96 -22.14 19.12
C ALA A 75 -5.76 -22.27 17.84
N GLU A 76 -5.12 -22.03 16.70
CA GLU A 76 -5.76 -21.99 15.40
C GLU A 76 -4.98 -22.84 14.40
N LYS A 77 -5.70 -23.50 13.48
CA LYS A 77 -5.06 -24.24 12.40
C LYS A 77 -4.52 -23.26 11.36
N THR A 78 -3.33 -23.54 10.84
CA THR A 78 -2.78 -22.80 9.70
C THR A 78 -3.69 -22.93 8.48
N SER A 79 -3.60 -21.95 7.57
CA SER A 79 -4.32 -22.00 6.30
C SER A 79 -4.00 -23.26 5.49
N SER A 80 -4.99 -23.78 4.76
CA SER A 80 -4.81 -24.90 3.82
C SER A 80 -3.86 -24.59 2.66
N HIS A 81 -3.52 -23.31 2.46
CA HIS A 81 -2.54 -22.87 1.48
C HIS A 81 -1.09 -23.10 1.92
N CYS A 82 -0.85 -23.48 3.19
CA CYS A 82 0.48 -23.77 3.68
C CYS A 82 0.93 -25.18 3.27
N PRO A 83 2.21 -25.35 2.89
CA PRO A 83 2.73 -26.65 2.45
C PRO A 83 2.76 -27.67 3.59
N SER A 84 2.93 -27.22 4.84
CA SER A 84 2.84 -28.05 6.04
C SER A 84 1.64 -27.63 6.87
N PRO A 85 0.77 -28.58 7.27
CA PRO A 85 -0.26 -28.30 8.26
C PRO A 85 0.38 -28.04 9.62
N GLY A 86 -0.07 -27.00 10.31
CA GLY A 86 0.39 -26.63 11.63
C GLY A 86 -0.74 -26.07 12.49
N ILE A 87 -0.51 -26.02 13.80
CA ILE A 87 -1.38 -25.31 14.74
C ILE A 87 -0.57 -24.16 15.34
N VAL A 88 -1.04 -22.93 15.15
CA VAL A 88 -0.45 -21.74 15.77
C VAL A 88 -1.10 -21.58 17.12
N VAL A 89 -0.30 -21.68 18.18
CA VAL A 89 -0.71 -21.49 19.56
C VAL A 89 -0.19 -20.15 20.04
N THR A 90 -1.10 -19.21 20.29
CA THR A 90 -0.76 -17.89 20.81
C THR A 90 -0.77 -17.93 22.32
N THR A 91 0.34 -17.50 22.93
CA THR A 91 0.49 -17.31 24.37
C THR A 91 0.62 -15.81 24.67
N PRO A 92 0.50 -15.37 25.93
CA PRO A 92 0.60 -13.94 26.27
C PRO A 92 1.96 -13.31 25.92
N ARG A 93 2.99 -14.12 25.70
CA ARG A 93 4.35 -13.64 25.38
C ARG A 93 4.70 -13.78 23.91
N THR A 94 4.24 -14.85 23.25
CA THR A 94 4.65 -15.19 21.88
C THR A 94 3.75 -16.27 21.27
N GLU A 95 3.95 -16.54 20.00
CA GLU A 95 3.25 -17.57 19.22
C GLU A 95 4.19 -18.74 18.97
N PHE A 96 3.64 -19.95 19.06
CA PHE A 96 4.37 -21.18 18.80
C PHE A 96 3.64 -22.01 17.75
N CYS A 97 4.42 -22.65 16.89
CA CYS A 97 3.93 -23.63 15.95
C CYS A 97 4.02 -25.02 16.57
N VAL A 98 2.89 -25.72 16.62
CA VAL A 98 2.73 -27.05 17.19
C VAL A 98 2.34 -28.01 16.08
N ASP A 99 2.96 -29.19 16.10
CA ASP A 99 2.64 -30.25 15.15
C ASP A 99 1.21 -30.77 15.44
N PRO A 100 0.31 -30.82 14.44
CA PRO A 100 -1.03 -31.40 14.61
C PRO A 100 -1.01 -32.88 15.01
N ALA A 101 0.12 -33.58 14.92
CA ALA A 101 0.29 -34.96 15.38
C ALA A 101 0.28 -35.10 16.92
N GLU A 102 0.63 -34.03 17.64
CA GLU A 102 0.72 -34.03 19.10
C GLU A 102 -0.62 -34.36 19.79
N VAL A 103 -0.59 -35.28 20.76
CA VAL A 103 -1.83 -35.78 21.41
C VAL A 103 -2.48 -34.71 22.28
N TRP A 104 -1.67 -33.88 22.94
CA TRP A 104 -2.14 -32.85 23.85
C TRP A 104 -2.86 -31.70 23.12
N ILE A 105 -2.39 -31.31 21.93
CA ILE A 105 -3.02 -30.23 21.16
C ILE A 105 -4.34 -30.70 20.55
N LYS A 106 -4.45 -31.96 20.10
CA LYS A 106 -5.74 -32.54 19.67
C LYS A 106 -6.78 -32.48 20.78
N SER A 107 -6.39 -32.91 21.99
CA SER A 107 -7.26 -32.87 23.17
C SER A 107 -7.65 -31.43 23.54
N PHE A 108 -6.77 -30.46 23.34
CA PHE A 108 -7.08 -29.05 23.56
C PHE A 108 -8.08 -28.51 22.52
N MET A 109 -7.83 -28.73 21.23
CA MET A 109 -8.69 -28.28 20.14
C MET A 109 -10.10 -28.90 20.21
N GLU A 110 -10.22 -30.17 20.58
CA GLU A 110 -11.52 -30.83 20.78
C GLU A 110 -12.32 -30.22 21.93
N LYS A 111 -11.64 -29.79 23.00
CA LYS A 111 -12.28 -29.08 24.12
C LYS A 111 -12.76 -27.69 23.68
N GLN A 112 -11.95 -26.97 22.90
CA GLN A 112 -12.31 -25.66 22.36
C GLN A 112 -13.51 -25.72 21.41
N LEU A 113 -13.67 -26.78 20.61
CA LEU A 113 -14.80 -26.96 19.70
C LEU A 113 -16.13 -27.29 20.39
N LYS A 114 -16.09 -27.76 21.65
CA LYS A 114 -17.28 -28.13 22.44
C LYS A 114 -17.79 -27.00 23.34
N GLN A 115 -17.11 -25.85 23.32
CA GLN A 115 -17.37 -24.72 24.19
C GLN A 115 -17.97 -23.57 23.38
#